data_AF-A0A6G0N8Z8-F1
#
_entry.id   AF-A0A6G0N8Z8-F1
#
_cell.length_a   1.000
_cell.length_b   1.000
_cell.length_c   1.000
_cell.angle_alpha   90.00
_cell.angle_beta   90.00
_cell.angle_gamma   90.00
#
_symmetry.space_group_name_H-M   'P 1'
#
loop_
_entity.id
_entity.type
_entity.pdbx_description
1 polymer ?
#
loop_
_entity_poly.entity_id
_entity_poly.type
_entity_poly.pdbx_seq_one_letter_code
_entity_poly.pdbx_strand_id
1 'polypeptide(L)'
;MIDAGSPRERSQRISKFPTDVVRLSYFCFTVWWFIILGVHMITCLYNAVYAYCYWKLKSTYLNVCLDFYKIGMPQPYHNAIAIVHASMSAIHGVCILLMLSGSVWQRSLAFTPWSSCVVGPEAPTGPTRSLLDRLEAIYDKVTYPLSVFGVKGKYFEVALISREVVETALQTVQAYRMSALLPRALLNRFYVVLLVINCWSSPLIDIAIYKHDKARRRFVCTVLDCLLDLMACMGIELIVLFDELTSVPLVLARLAPFYLYLTGNPMSELPPEIFGIGDMVYLGVGDMDISQLPPNVTNVSPSLSVVVIDNTNISFFWSWVDELVGRAVDPAVLLAGGSSYCENLKQNTTPSFPPQYSTLLMNSSEANPQVVNCNYISDGPYYPLHFDDSINAISTPPPLKARRQQSST
;
A
#
# COMPACT_ATOMS: atom_id res chain seq x y z
N MET A 1 9.87 19.79 -73.93
CA MET A 1 10.50 18.46 -74.01
C MET A 1 11.27 18.24 -72.72
N ILE A 2 11.11 17.07 -72.13
CA ILE A 2 11.43 16.73 -70.75
C ILE A 2 12.95 16.70 -70.49
N ASP A 3 13.33 17.35 -69.38
CA ASP A 3 14.28 16.97 -68.31
C ASP A 3 15.33 15.88 -68.55
N ALA A 4 16.56 16.17 -68.13
CA ALA A 4 17.49 15.20 -67.53
C ALA A 4 18.54 15.92 -66.67
N GLY A 5 18.13 16.45 -65.52
CA GLY A 5 19.04 16.80 -64.43
C GLY A 5 19.80 15.57 -63.89
N SER A 6 21.10 15.74 -63.65
CA SER A 6 22.11 14.74 -63.29
C SER A 6 21.75 13.78 -62.12
N PRO A 7 22.22 12.50 -62.14
CA PRO A 7 21.90 11.48 -61.12
C PRO A 7 22.36 11.81 -59.69
N ARG A 8 23.22 12.82 -59.49
CA ARG A 8 23.77 13.18 -58.17
C ARG A 8 22.84 14.02 -57.30
N GLU A 9 21.84 14.70 -57.85
CA GLU A 9 20.89 15.49 -57.04
C GLU A 9 19.69 14.68 -56.51
N ARG A 10 19.45 13.47 -57.05
CA ARG A 10 18.34 12.62 -56.62
C ARG A 10 18.64 11.83 -55.32
N SER A 11 19.90 11.77 -54.89
CA SER A 11 20.32 10.96 -53.72
C SER A 11 20.41 11.75 -52.40
N GLN A 12 20.16 13.08 -52.40
CA GLN A 12 20.13 13.89 -51.18
C GLN A 12 18.73 14.31 -50.71
N ARG A 13 17.67 13.69 -51.25
CA ARG A 13 16.36 13.69 -50.60
C ARG A 13 16.26 12.47 -49.68
N ILE A 14 17.16 12.40 -48.70
CA ILE A 14 16.89 11.65 -47.47
C ILE A 14 15.61 12.28 -46.94
N SER A 15 14.52 11.52 -47.04
CA SER A 15 13.23 11.86 -46.46
C SER A 15 13.46 12.23 -45.00
N LYS A 16 13.49 13.54 -44.70
CA LYS A 16 13.29 14.06 -43.36
C LYS A 16 11.85 13.70 -42.99
N PHE A 17 11.69 12.50 -42.48
CA PHE A 17 10.42 12.01 -41.95
C PHE A 17 10.04 12.88 -40.75
N PRO A 18 8.74 13.16 -40.54
CA PRO A 18 8.30 14.01 -39.44
C PRO A 18 8.68 13.38 -38.09
N THR A 19 9.46 14.10 -37.30
CA THR A 19 9.97 13.75 -35.95
C THR A 19 8.89 13.76 -34.85
N ASP A 20 7.62 13.75 -35.25
CA ASP A 20 6.48 14.10 -34.40
C ASP A 20 5.70 12.88 -33.89
N VAL A 21 5.99 11.67 -34.38
CA VAL A 21 5.25 10.44 -34.04
C VAL A 21 6.22 9.28 -33.79
N VAL A 22 6.00 8.53 -32.72
CA VAL A 22 6.74 7.29 -32.43
C VAL A 22 6.19 6.17 -33.32
N ARG A 23 7.06 5.60 -34.18
CA ARG A 23 6.71 4.41 -34.97
C ARG A 23 7.14 3.15 -34.23
N LEU A 24 6.18 2.26 -33.99
CA LEU A 24 6.39 0.95 -33.36
C LEU A 24 6.22 -0.16 -34.40
N SER A 25 6.96 -1.26 -34.24
CA SER A 25 6.61 -2.51 -34.93
C SER A 25 5.27 -3.04 -34.40
N TYR A 26 4.59 -3.88 -35.17
CA TYR A 26 3.31 -4.48 -34.72
C TYR A 26 3.46 -5.26 -33.41
N PHE A 27 4.58 -5.97 -33.23
CA PHE A 27 4.88 -6.67 -31.98
C PHE A 27 5.02 -5.70 -30.81
N CYS A 28 5.83 -4.64 -30.96
CA CYS A 28 5.99 -3.64 -29.91
C CYS A 28 4.68 -2.91 -29.59
N PHE A 29 3.87 -2.61 -30.62
CA PHE A 29 2.55 -2.02 -30.43
C PHE A 29 1.63 -2.93 -29.62
N THR A 30 1.58 -4.22 -29.96
CA THR A 30 0.81 -5.23 -29.21
C THR A 30 1.21 -5.27 -27.74
N VAL A 31 2.52 -5.30 -27.45
CA VAL A 31 3.04 -5.27 -26.07
C VAL A 31 2.57 -4.02 -25.34
N TRP A 32 2.71 -2.84 -25.93
CA TRP A 32 2.27 -1.58 -25.34
C TRP A 32 0.76 -1.52 -25.12
N TRP A 33 -0.03 -2.08 -26.03
CA TRP A 33 -1.47 -2.16 -25.90
C TRP A 33 -1.87 -2.93 -24.63
N PHE A 34 -1.25 -4.09 -24.39
CA PHE A 34 -1.49 -4.88 -23.16
C PHE A 34 -0.98 -4.18 -21.89
N ILE A 35 0.18 -3.52 -21.95
CA ILE A 35 0.71 -2.74 -20.81
C ILE A 35 -0.28 -1.64 -20.42
N ILE A 36 -0.74 -0.84 -21.39
CA ILE A 36 -1.65 0.29 -21.14
C ILE A 36 -3.02 -0.21 -20.66
N LEU A 37 -3.53 -1.31 -21.24
CA LEU A 37 -4.74 -1.95 -20.73
C LEU A 37 -4.55 -2.39 -19.27
N GLY A 38 -3.43 -3.03 -18.95
CA GLY A 38 -3.09 -3.47 -17.60
C GLY A 38 -3.05 -2.32 -16.60
N VAL A 39 -2.39 -1.20 -16.96
CA VAL A 39 -2.34 0.02 -16.14
C VAL A 39 -3.75 0.54 -15.87
N HIS A 40 -4.62 0.62 -16.89
CA HIS A 40 -6.00 1.04 -16.70
C HIS A 40 -6.79 0.08 -15.81
N MET A 41 -6.63 -1.24 -15.98
CA MET A 41 -7.30 -2.24 -15.14
C MET A 41 -6.90 -2.13 -13.67
N ILE A 42 -5.59 -2.03 -13.40
CA ILE A 42 -5.06 -1.88 -12.03
C ILE A 42 -5.58 -0.58 -11.41
N THR A 43 -5.47 0.54 -12.13
CA THR A 43 -5.90 1.84 -11.63
C THR A 43 -7.41 1.90 -11.41
N CYS A 44 -8.20 1.29 -12.31
CA CYS A 44 -9.65 1.19 -12.20
C CYS A 44 -10.06 0.40 -10.93
N LEU A 45 -9.47 -0.79 -10.75
CA LEU A 45 -9.77 -1.66 -9.62
C LEU A 45 -9.35 -1.02 -8.30
N TYR A 46 -8.11 -0.52 -8.21
CA TYR A 46 -7.59 0.13 -7.02
C TYR A 46 -8.50 1.29 -6.59
N ASN A 47 -8.87 2.18 -7.51
CA ASN A 47 -9.76 3.30 -7.20
C ASN A 47 -11.18 2.85 -6.80
N ALA A 48 -11.70 1.77 -7.40
CA ALA A 48 -13.00 1.22 -7.01
C ALA A 48 -12.99 0.67 -5.57
N VAL A 49 -11.94 -0.07 -5.22
CA VAL A 49 -11.74 -0.60 -3.86
C VAL A 49 -11.54 0.56 -2.88
N TYR A 50 -10.71 1.54 -3.21
CA TYR A 50 -10.46 2.71 -2.36
C TYR A 50 -11.75 3.51 -2.10
N ALA A 51 -12.57 3.73 -3.13
CA ALA A 51 -13.87 4.36 -3.00
C ALA A 51 -14.80 3.57 -2.08
N TYR A 52 -14.87 2.25 -2.26
CA TYR A 52 -15.66 1.37 -1.40
C TYR A 52 -15.21 1.43 0.06
N CYS A 53 -13.90 1.36 0.30
CA CYS A 53 -13.30 1.45 1.64
C CYS A 53 -13.70 2.76 2.33
N TYR A 54 -13.51 3.92 1.70
CA TYR A 54 -13.90 5.21 2.29
C TYR A 54 -15.41 5.35 2.48
N TRP A 55 -16.22 4.73 1.61
CA TRP A 55 -17.68 4.73 1.78
C TRP A 55 -18.12 3.93 3.01
N LYS A 56 -17.38 2.87 3.36
CA LYS A 56 -17.65 2.01 4.52
C LYS A 56 -16.93 2.44 5.80
N LEU A 57 -15.82 3.16 5.68
CA LEU A 57 -14.96 3.57 6.80
C LEU A 57 -15.74 4.32 7.89
N LYS A 58 -16.66 5.22 7.51
CA LYS A 58 -17.42 6.03 8.48
C LYS A 58 -18.13 5.21 9.58
N SER A 59 -18.59 4.00 9.28
CA SER A 59 -19.32 3.16 10.24
C SER A 59 -18.43 2.23 11.06
N THR A 60 -17.11 2.25 10.86
CA THR A 60 -16.20 1.33 11.52
C THR A 60 -15.56 1.92 12.77
N TYR A 61 -15.10 1.04 13.66
CA TYR A 61 -14.29 1.47 14.80
C TYR A 61 -12.94 2.09 14.33
N LEU A 62 -12.46 1.72 13.14
CA LEU A 62 -11.21 2.22 12.55
C LEU A 62 -11.32 3.70 12.35
N ASN A 63 -12.47 4.19 11.89
CA ASN A 63 -12.67 5.61 11.77
C ASN A 63 -12.57 6.33 13.11
N VAL A 64 -13.11 5.75 14.19
CA VAL A 64 -12.98 6.32 15.55
C VAL A 64 -11.51 6.39 15.96
N CYS A 65 -10.73 5.33 15.70
CA CYS A 65 -9.29 5.33 15.97
C CYS A 65 -8.55 6.37 15.12
N LEU A 66 -8.79 6.39 13.80
CA LEU A 66 -8.14 7.30 12.86
C LEU A 66 -8.45 8.77 13.23
N ASP A 67 -9.70 9.10 13.55
CA ASP A 67 -10.09 10.44 13.99
C ASP A 67 -9.45 10.79 15.34
N PHE A 68 -9.41 9.86 16.30
CA PHE A 68 -8.78 10.05 17.61
C PHE A 68 -7.28 10.35 17.49
N TYR A 69 -6.56 9.57 16.68
CA TYR A 69 -5.12 9.75 16.43
C TYR A 69 -4.81 10.79 15.35
N LYS A 70 -5.82 11.44 14.77
CA LYS A 70 -5.68 12.42 13.68
C LYS A 70 -4.90 11.86 12.48
N ILE A 71 -5.14 10.60 12.15
CA ILE A 71 -4.52 9.91 11.01
C ILE A 71 -5.45 10.01 9.81
N GLY A 72 -5.08 10.85 8.84
CA GLY A 72 -5.84 11.02 7.60
C GLY A 72 -6.81 12.21 7.64
N MET A 73 -7.71 12.25 6.66
CA MET A 73 -8.73 13.29 6.59
C MET A 73 -9.91 12.91 7.49
N PRO A 74 -10.50 13.87 8.24
CA PRO A 74 -11.56 13.56 9.16
C PRO A 74 -12.85 13.13 8.43
N GLN A 75 -13.70 12.43 9.16
CA GLN A 75 -14.95 11.83 8.67
C GLN A 75 -15.80 12.69 7.71
N PRO A 76 -15.96 14.03 7.86
CA PRO A 76 -16.79 14.84 6.96
C PRO A 76 -16.35 14.78 5.48
N TYR A 77 -15.07 14.49 5.22
CA TYR A 77 -14.52 14.48 3.86
C TYR A 77 -14.57 13.10 3.20
N HIS A 78 -14.90 12.03 3.93
CA HIS A 78 -14.81 10.65 3.43
C HIS A 78 -15.69 10.39 2.21
N ASN A 79 -16.92 10.92 2.20
CA ASN A 79 -17.82 10.80 1.04
C ASN A 79 -17.25 11.52 -0.19
N ALA A 80 -16.62 12.69 0.01
CA ALA A 80 -16.01 13.43 -1.09
C ALA A 80 -14.83 12.65 -1.68
N ILE A 81 -13.98 12.07 -0.82
CA ILE A 81 -12.87 11.20 -1.23
C ILE A 81 -13.40 10.00 -2.02
N ALA A 82 -14.42 9.30 -1.50
CA ALA A 82 -15.01 8.15 -2.16
C ALA A 82 -15.61 8.50 -3.53
N ILE A 83 -16.30 9.64 -3.67
CA ILE A 83 -16.84 10.11 -4.95
C ILE A 83 -15.73 10.42 -5.95
N VAL A 84 -14.64 11.06 -5.51
CA VAL A 84 -13.49 11.36 -6.39
C VAL A 84 -12.85 10.07 -6.91
N HIS A 85 -12.58 9.10 -6.05
CA HIS A 85 -12.01 7.81 -6.48
C HIS A 85 -12.99 7.00 -7.36
N ALA A 86 -14.29 7.00 -7.04
CA ALA A 86 -15.30 6.37 -7.89
C ALA A 86 -15.36 7.01 -9.29
N SER A 87 -15.21 8.33 -9.37
CA SER A 87 -15.16 9.06 -10.64
C SER A 87 -13.91 8.70 -11.45
N MET A 88 -12.73 8.62 -10.80
CA MET A 88 -11.49 8.19 -11.46
C MET A 88 -11.57 6.73 -11.95
N SER A 89 -12.15 5.85 -11.13
CA SER A 89 -12.41 4.46 -11.52
C SER A 89 -13.31 4.38 -12.76
N ALA A 90 -14.40 5.15 -12.79
CA ALA A 90 -15.31 5.21 -13.94
C ALA A 90 -14.61 5.69 -15.22
N ILE A 91 -13.75 6.72 -15.13
CA ILE A 91 -12.98 7.22 -16.28
C ILE A 91 -12.08 6.11 -16.85
N HIS A 92 -11.35 5.38 -15.99
CA HIS A 92 -10.54 4.25 -16.45
C HIS A 92 -11.38 3.10 -16.99
N GLY A 93 -12.54 2.81 -16.40
CA GLY A 93 -13.52 1.86 -16.93
C GLY A 93 -13.96 2.20 -18.35
N VAL A 94 -14.22 3.49 -18.63
CA VAL A 94 -14.52 3.96 -19.99
C VAL A 94 -13.33 3.74 -20.93
N CYS A 95 -12.10 4.05 -20.50
CA CYS A 95 -10.89 3.78 -21.31
C CYS A 95 -10.75 2.29 -21.66
N ILE A 96 -10.94 1.40 -20.69
CA ILE A 96 -10.91 -0.06 -20.89
C ILE A 96 -11.96 -0.47 -21.93
N LEU A 97 -13.19 0.00 -21.77
CA LEU A 97 -14.28 -0.30 -22.71
C LEU A 97 -13.97 0.22 -24.12
N LEU A 98 -13.41 1.42 -24.26
CA LEU A 98 -13.02 1.98 -25.56
C LEU A 98 -11.91 1.17 -26.23
N MET A 99 -10.89 0.74 -25.48
CA MET A 99 -9.80 -0.08 -26.00
C MET A 99 -10.32 -1.46 -26.47
N LEU A 100 -11.14 -2.12 -25.64
CA LEU A 100 -11.68 -3.45 -25.95
C LEU A 100 -12.69 -3.39 -27.10
N SER A 101 -13.67 -2.50 -27.03
CA SER A 101 -14.69 -2.35 -28.08
C SER A 101 -14.11 -1.89 -29.40
N GLY A 102 -13.17 -0.94 -29.39
CA GLY A 102 -12.47 -0.49 -30.59
C GLY A 102 -11.67 -1.61 -31.24
N SER A 103 -10.99 -2.43 -30.43
CA SER A 103 -10.21 -3.55 -30.95
C SER A 103 -11.08 -4.64 -31.57
N VAL A 104 -12.23 -4.94 -30.95
CA VAL A 104 -13.22 -5.89 -31.49
C VAL A 104 -13.83 -5.37 -32.79
N TRP A 105 -14.22 -4.09 -32.82
CA TRP A 105 -14.85 -3.47 -33.98
C TRP A 105 -13.92 -3.45 -35.19
N GLN A 106 -12.67 -3.05 -34.99
CA GLN A 106 -11.67 -2.92 -36.06
C GLN A 106 -11.00 -4.25 -36.42
N ARG A 107 -11.26 -5.33 -35.66
CA ARG A 107 -10.58 -6.64 -35.79
C ARG A 107 -9.05 -6.53 -35.74
N SER A 108 -8.55 -5.51 -35.05
CA SER A 108 -7.14 -5.19 -34.87
C SER A 108 -6.99 -4.40 -33.57
N LEU A 109 -5.82 -4.46 -32.92
CA LEU A 109 -5.62 -3.76 -31.65
C LEU A 109 -5.70 -2.24 -31.84
N ALA A 110 -6.59 -1.60 -31.08
CA ALA A 110 -6.91 -0.19 -31.16
C ALA A 110 -7.11 0.41 -29.76
N PHE A 111 -6.75 1.67 -29.58
CA PHE A 111 -6.97 2.38 -28.31
C PHE A 111 -8.37 3.02 -28.23
N THR A 112 -8.97 3.34 -29.38
CA THR A 112 -10.33 3.90 -29.48
C THR A 112 -11.07 3.34 -30.69
N PRO A 113 -12.42 3.30 -30.69
CA PRO A 113 -13.20 2.81 -31.83
C PRO A 113 -13.01 3.61 -33.14
N TRP A 114 -12.62 4.87 -33.04
CA TRP A 114 -12.41 5.80 -34.17
C TRP A 114 -10.95 5.93 -34.61
N SER A 115 -10.02 5.16 -34.03
CA SER A 115 -8.62 5.19 -34.49
C SER A 115 -8.52 4.66 -35.92
N SER A 116 -8.30 5.56 -36.89
CA SER A 116 -8.14 5.17 -38.30
C SER A 116 -6.79 4.50 -38.54
N CYS A 117 -6.79 3.26 -39.00
CA CYS A 117 -5.58 2.55 -39.46
C CYS A 117 -5.03 3.06 -40.81
N VAL A 118 -5.69 4.04 -41.43
CA VAL A 118 -5.37 4.52 -42.79
C VAL A 118 -4.80 5.94 -42.72
N VAL A 119 -3.52 6.09 -43.07
CA VAL A 119 -2.92 7.39 -43.39
C VAL A 119 -3.18 7.67 -44.87
N GLY A 120 -4.23 8.43 -45.19
CA GLY A 120 -4.60 8.83 -46.54
C GLY A 120 -5.65 9.95 -46.54
N PRO A 121 -5.77 10.75 -47.62
CA PRO A 121 -6.66 11.91 -47.64
C PRO A 121 -8.12 11.47 -47.47
N GLU A 122 -8.78 12.11 -46.51
CA GLU A 122 -10.14 11.81 -46.03
C GLU A 122 -11.16 11.70 -47.18
N ALA A 123 -11.98 10.66 -47.13
CA ALA A 123 -13.21 10.57 -47.92
C ALA A 123 -14.37 11.20 -47.11
N PRO A 124 -15.30 11.93 -47.76
CA PRO A 124 -16.35 12.65 -47.06
C PRO A 124 -17.46 11.69 -46.61
N THR A 125 -17.78 11.66 -45.32
CA THR A 125 -18.91 10.90 -44.77
C THR A 125 -20.08 11.83 -44.42
N GLY A 126 -21.27 11.45 -44.90
CA GLY A 126 -22.52 12.19 -44.76
C GLY A 126 -23.13 12.16 -43.35
N PRO A 127 -24.24 12.88 -43.11
CA PRO A 127 -24.69 13.23 -41.77
C PRO A 127 -25.60 12.15 -41.18
N THR A 128 -25.05 11.23 -40.38
CA THR A 128 -25.82 10.40 -39.46
C THR A 128 -25.41 10.70 -38.03
N ARG A 129 -25.98 11.79 -37.45
CA ARG A 129 -25.70 12.26 -36.08
C ARG A 129 -26.03 11.20 -35.03
N SER A 130 -25.06 10.37 -34.70
CA SER A 130 -25.14 9.37 -33.63
C SER A 130 -24.61 9.93 -32.29
N LEU A 131 -24.88 9.24 -31.18
CA LEU A 131 -24.25 9.55 -29.88
C LEU A 131 -22.71 9.42 -29.95
N LEU A 132 -22.21 8.56 -30.82
CA LEU A 132 -20.77 8.35 -31.03
C LEU A 132 -20.12 9.60 -31.64
N ASP A 133 -20.77 10.25 -32.60
CA ASP A 133 -20.25 11.48 -33.24
C ASP A 133 -20.15 12.65 -32.25
N ARG A 134 -21.04 12.71 -31.25
CA ARG A 134 -20.95 13.71 -30.17
C ARG A 134 -19.79 13.41 -29.23
N LEU A 135 -19.58 12.13 -28.89
CA LEU A 135 -18.47 11.71 -28.04
C LEU A 135 -17.13 11.90 -28.75
N GLU A 136 -17.07 11.61 -30.05
CA GLU A 136 -15.92 11.88 -30.92
C GLU A 136 -15.63 13.38 -31.00
N ALA A 137 -16.64 14.22 -31.27
CA ALA A 137 -16.46 15.67 -31.30
C ALA A 137 -16.00 16.27 -29.95
N ILE A 138 -16.46 15.71 -28.82
CA ILE A 138 -15.99 16.11 -27.48
C ILE A 138 -14.55 15.61 -27.26
N TYR A 139 -14.28 14.35 -27.58
CA TYR A 139 -12.96 13.73 -27.46
C TYR A 139 -11.92 14.49 -28.29
N ASP A 140 -12.21 14.78 -29.54
CA ASP A 140 -11.35 15.55 -30.43
C ASP A 140 -11.15 16.97 -29.91
N LYS A 141 -12.20 17.66 -29.48
CA LYS A 141 -12.07 19.02 -28.93
C LYS A 141 -11.14 19.09 -27.72
N VAL A 142 -11.09 18.04 -26.90
CA VAL A 142 -10.24 17.94 -25.71
C VAL A 142 -8.82 17.46 -26.08
N THR A 143 -8.69 16.47 -26.95
CA THR A 143 -7.44 15.75 -27.23
C THR A 143 -6.70 16.18 -28.51
N TYR A 144 -7.28 17.07 -29.34
CA TYR A 144 -6.66 17.46 -30.60
C TYR A 144 -5.25 18.05 -30.38
N PRO A 145 -4.26 17.74 -31.24
CA PRO A 145 -2.88 18.21 -31.07
C PRO A 145 -2.70 19.74 -31.00
N LEU A 146 -3.65 20.51 -31.55
CA LEU A 146 -3.68 21.99 -31.51
C LEU A 146 -4.63 22.58 -30.45
N SER A 147 -5.27 21.76 -29.60
CA SER A 147 -6.06 22.27 -28.48
C SER A 147 -5.14 22.99 -27.47
N VAL A 148 -5.72 23.74 -26.52
CA VAL A 148 -4.97 24.46 -25.47
C VAL A 148 -4.03 23.53 -24.69
N PHE A 149 -4.38 22.25 -24.57
CA PHE A 149 -3.62 21.19 -23.89
C PHE A 149 -3.02 20.16 -24.86
N GLY A 150 -3.17 20.37 -26.17
CA GLY A 150 -2.63 19.48 -27.18
C GLY A 150 -1.10 19.46 -27.15
N VAL A 151 -0.51 18.35 -27.59
CA VAL A 151 0.95 18.10 -27.62
C VAL A 151 1.73 19.12 -28.48
N LYS A 152 1.03 19.90 -29.32
CA LYS A 152 1.56 21.01 -30.13
C LYS A 152 0.99 22.39 -29.73
N GLY A 153 0.23 22.46 -28.63
CA GLY A 153 -0.36 23.69 -28.11
C GLY A 153 0.67 24.65 -27.52
N LYS A 154 0.36 25.96 -27.54
CA LYS A 154 1.25 27.03 -27.06
C LYS A 154 1.60 26.91 -25.56
N TYR A 155 0.68 26.37 -24.77
CA TYR A 155 0.81 26.25 -23.31
C TYR A 155 1.23 24.85 -22.84
N PHE A 156 1.50 23.92 -23.76
CA PHE A 156 1.81 22.53 -23.43
C PHE A 156 2.95 22.39 -22.42
N GLU A 157 4.08 23.06 -22.67
CA GLU A 157 5.26 22.99 -21.79
C GLU A 157 4.99 23.64 -20.42
N VAL A 158 4.20 24.72 -20.37
CA VAL A 158 3.81 25.37 -19.10
C VAL A 158 2.90 24.47 -18.29
N ALA A 159 1.91 23.83 -18.93
CA ALA A 159 1.00 22.90 -18.28
C ALA A 159 1.74 21.68 -17.74
N LEU A 160 2.70 21.14 -18.50
CA LEU A 160 3.54 20.02 -18.08
C LEU A 160 4.39 20.37 -16.85
N ILE A 161 5.10 21.51 -16.88
CA ILE A 161 5.88 21.99 -15.73
C ILE A 161 4.97 22.24 -14.51
N SER A 162 3.79 22.81 -14.73
CA SER A 162 2.85 23.09 -13.63
C SER A 162 2.36 21.79 -12.98
N ARG A 163 2.04 20.78 -13.79
CA ARG A 163 1.69 19.44 -13.31
C ARG A 163 2.83 18.84 -12.48
N GLU A 164 4.05 18.87 -13.01
CA GLU A 164 5.24 18.32 -12.35
C GLU A 164 5.50 18.96 -10.99
N VAL A 165 5.35 20.29 -10.91
CA VAL A 165 5.52 21.04 -9.65
C VAL A 165 4.45 20.65 -8.63
N VAL A 166 3.18 20.56 -9.05
CA VAL A 166 2.08 20.19 -8.16
C VAL A 166 2.23 18.74 -7.69
N GLU A 167 2.56 17.82 -8.59
CA GLU A 167 2.79 16.41 -8.30
C GLU A 167 3.96 16.23 -7.34
N THR A 168 5.12 16.82 -7.62
CA THR A 168 6.29 16.76 -6.75
C THR A 168 5.98 17.30 -5.35
N ALA A 169 5.23 18.41 -5.26
CA ALA A 169 4.83 18.98 -3.98
C ALA A 169 3.91 18.02 -3.20
N LEU A 170 2.90 17.43 -3.85
CA LEU A 170 1.97 16.49 -3.22
C LEU A 170 2.67 15.19 -2.79
N GLN A 171 3.52 14.62 -3.65
CA GLN A 171 4.32 13.42 -3.31
C GLN A 171 5.33 13.73 -2.17
N THR A 172 5.89 14.95 -2.11
CA THR A 172 6.77 15.37 -0.99
C THR A 172 6.00 15.44 0.32
N VAL A 173 4.78 16.00 0.30
CA VAL A 173 3.89 16.01 1.48
C VAL A 173 3.56 14.57 1.90
N GLN A 174 3.29 13.67 0.95
CA GLN A 174 3.05 12.26 1.24
C GLN A 174 4.28 11.60 1.88
N ALA A 175 5.47 11.80 1.32
CA ALA A 175 6.72 11.27 1.88
C ALA A 175 7.00 11.76 3.30
N TYR A 176 6.76 13.05 3.56
CA TYR A 176 6.89 13.62 4.90
C TYR A 176 5.92 12.94 5.88
N ARG A 177 4.63 12.84 5.51
CA ARG A 177 3.63 12.17 6.35
C ARG A 177 4.01 10.70 6.62
N MET A 178 4.45 9.97 5.61
CA MET A 178 4.91 8.59 5.76
C MET A 178 6.13 8.51 6.68
N SER A 179 7.08 9.43 6.55
CA SER A 179 8.27 9.46 7.43
C SER A 179 7.93 9.72 8.90
N ALA A 180 6.85 10.45 9.16
CA ALA A 180 6.36 10.74 10.51
C ALA A 180 5.51 9.60 11.10
N LEU A 181 4.75 8.90 10.25
CA LEU A 181 3.82 7.85 10.67
C LEU A 181 4.41 6.44 10.64
N LEU A 182 5.46 6.20 9.83
CA LEU A 182 6.06 4.89 9.65
C LEU A 182 7.51 4.88 10.17
N PRO A 183 7.85 4.02 11.15
CA PRO A 183 9.18 3.96 11.75
C PRO A 183 10.24 3.29 10.85
N ARG A 184 9.88 2.85 9.63
CA ARG A 184 10.73 2.03 8.76
C ARG A 184 11.67 2.87 7.92
N ALA A 185 12.95 2.88 8.27
CA ALA A 185 13.97 3.64 7.55
C ALA A 185 14.16 3.21 6.09
N LEU A 186 14.04 1.91 5.77
CA LEU A 186 14.19 1.42 4.38
C LEU A 186 13.07 1.90 3.47
N LEU A 187 11.82 1.82 3.92
CA LEU A 187 10.66 2.32 3.17
C LEU A 187 10.75 3.85 2.99
N ASN A 188 11.10 4.58 4.05
CA ASN A 188 11.27 6.03 3.99
C ASN A 188 12.40 6.42 3.01
N ARG A 189 13.53 5.69 3.02
CA ARG A 189 14.61 5.89 2.04
C ARG A 189 14.16 5.57 0.62
N PHE A 190 13.44 4.47 0.43
CA PHE A 190 12.91 4.08 -0.87
C PHE A 190 11.99 5.17 -1.45
N TYR A 191 11.07 5.72 -0.64
CA TYR A 191 10.20 6.82 -1.06
C TYR A 191 11.03 8.05 -1.45
N VAL A 192 12.00 8.46 -0.64
CA VAL A 192 12.88 9.61 -0.97
C VAL A 192 13.65 9.37 -2.26
N VAL A 193 14.16 8.16 -2.50
CA VAL A 193 14.82 7.81 -3.77
C VAL A 193 13.82 7.91 -4.94
N LEU A 194 12.59 7.45 -4.77
CA LEU A 194 11.53 7.56 -5.78
C LEU A 194 11.26 9.04 -6.14
N LEU A 195 11.17 9.93 -5.15
CA LEU A 195 11.02 11.38 -5.33
C LEU A 195 12.20 12.00 -6.08
N VAL A 196 13.43 11.64 -5.72
CA VAL A 196 14.65 12.14 -6.38
C VAL A 196 14.67 11.68 -7.83
N ILE A 197 14.33 10.41 -8.09
CA ILE A 197 14.22 9.90 -9.46
C ILE A 197 13.13 10.65 -10.22
N ASN A 198 11.97 10.94 -9.62
CA ASN A 198 10.91 11.70 -10.28
C ASN A 198 11.42 13.09 -10.72
N CYS A 199 12.06 13.82 -9.80
CA CYS A 199 12.62 15.14 -10.08
C CYS A 199 13.70 15.14 -11.17
N TRP A 200 14.51 14.08 -11.26
CA TRP A 200 15.67 14.03 -12.16
C TRP A 200 15.40 13.28 -13.46
N SER A 201 14.31 12.53 -13.52
CA SER A 201 13.91 11.69 -14.67
C SER A 201 13.89 12.50 -15.97
N SER A 202 13.10 13.57 -15.99
CA SER A 202 12.88 14.42 -17.15
C SER A 202 14.17 15.14 -17.60
N PRO A 203 14.92 15.84 -16.72
CA PRO A 203 16.20 16.45 -17.09
C PRO A 203 17.25 15.46 -17.60
N LEU A 204 17.38 14.28 -16.99
CA LEU A 204 18.36 13.27 -17.41
C LEU A 204 18.00 12.68 -18.77
N ILE A 205 16.71 12.43 -19.03
CA ILE A 205 16.23 12.00 -20.35
C ILE A 205 16.49 13.07 -21.41
N ASP A 206 16.28 14.35 -21.08
CA ASP A 206 16.58 15.47 -21.99
C ASP A 206 18.07 15.55 -22.36
N ILE A 207 18.97 15.18 -21.44
CA ILE A 207 20.42 15.12 -21.70
C ILE A 207 20.78 13.86 -22.51
N ALA A 208 20.22 12.71 -22.16
CA ALA A 208 20.58 11.41 -22.73
C ALA A 208 20.00 11.16 -24.13
N ILE A 209 18.78 11.66 -24.41
CA ILE A 209 18.10 11.47 -25.69
C ILE A 209 18.29 12.72 -26.56
N TYR A 210 19.21 12.60 -27.53
CA TYR A 210 19.63 13.66 -28.45
C TYR A 210 18.46 14.46 -29.08
N LYS A 211 18.65 15.77 -29.26
CA LYS A 211 17.69 16.81 -29.73
C LYS A 211 16.77 16.47 -30.92
N HIS A 212 17.02 15.40 -31.67
CA HIS A 212 16.37 15.11 -32.94
C HIS A 212 15.12 14.21 -32.89
N ASP A 213 14.82 13.53 -31.77
CA ASP A 213 13.61 12.70 -31.65
C ASP A 213 12.72 13.13 -30.46
N LYS A 214 11.95 14.20 -30.70
CA LYS A 214 11.04 14.79 -29.70
C LYS A 214 9.93 13.82 -29.27
N ALA A 215 9.44 13.00 -30.19
CA ALA A 215 8.35 12.07 -29.93
C ALA A 215 8.77 10.93 -29.00
N ARG A 216 9.93 10.31 -29.26
CA ARG A 216 10.47 9.27 -28.36
C ARG A 216 10.80 9.81 -26.99
N ARG A 217 11.37 11.02 -26.92
CA ARG A 217 11.68 11.66 -25.64
C ARG A 217 10.45 11.83 -24.78
N ARG A 218 9.39 12.43 -25.34
CA ARG A 218 8.09 12.58 -24.67
C ARG A 218 7.52 11.24 -24.23
N PHE A 219 7.56 10.25 -25.12
CA PHE A 219 7.10 8.90 -24.80
C PHE A 219 7.83 8.28 -23.59
N VAL A 220 9.17 8.33 -23.56
CA VAL A 220 9.96 7.80 -22.44
C VAL A 220 9.69 8.57 -21.15
N CYS A 221 9.61 9.90 -21.20
CA CYS A 221 9.23 10.71 -20.05
C CYS A 221 7.87 10.29 -19.50
N THR A 222 6.84 10.23 -20.34
CA THR A 222 5.48 9.83 -19.92
C THR A 222 5.42 8.40 -19.36
N VAL A 223 6.20 7.47 -19.92
CA VAL A 223 6.27 6.10 -19.38
C VAL A 223 6.92 6.09 -18.00
N LEU A 224 8.06 6.76 -17.83
CA LEU A 224 8.77 6.78 -16.56
C LEU A 224 7.95 7.48 -15.49
N ASP A 225 7.38 8.63 -15.82
CA ASP A 225 6.43 9.38 -15.01
C ASP A 225 5.26 8.52 -14.53
N CYS A 226 4.55 7.86 -15.46
CA CYS A 226 3.48 6.93 -15.13
C CYS A 226 3.93 5.80 -14.18
N LEU A 227 5.11 5.22 -14.39
CA LEU A 227 5.64 4.18 -13.50
C LEU A 227 5.93 4.71 -12.10
N LEU A 228 6.51 5.90 -11.99
CA LEU A 228 6.83 6.54 -10.71
C LEU A 228 5.55 6.92 -9.96
N ASP A 229 4.56 7.48 -10.66
CA ASP A 229 3.23 7.80 -10.13
C ASP A 229 2.49 6.56 -9.62
N LEU A 230 2.47 5.48 -10.42
CA LEU A 230 1.87 4.22 -10.01
C LEU A 230 2.53 3.68 -8.73
N MET A 231 3.86 3.76 -8.66
CA MET A 231 4.59 3.32 -7.48
C MET A 231 4.34 4.22 -6.26
N ALA A 232 4.33 5.55 -6.43
CA ALA A 232 4.13 6.50 -5.35
C ALA A 232 2.69 6.47 -4.81
N CYS A 233 1.69 6.36 -5.69
CA CYS A 233 0.27 6.40 -5.33
C CYS A 233 -0.26 5.05 -4.86
N MET A 234 0.13 3.94 -5.49
CA MET A 234 -0.41 2.60 -5.17
C MET A 234 0.66 1.67 -4.59
N GLY A 235 1.86 1.65 -5.19
CA GLY A 235 2.91 0.71 -4.82
C GLY A 235 3.34 0.83 -3.35
N ILE A 236 3.59 2.05 -2.88
CA ILE A 236 3.96 2.30 -1.46
C ILE A 236 2.86 1.84 -0.51
N GLU A 237 1.61 2.14 -0.81
CA GLU A 237 0.48 1.77 0.05
C GLU A 237 0.31 0.25 0.13
N LEU A 238 0.44 -0.44 -1.01
CA LEU A 238 0.40 -1.90 -1.04
C LEU A 238 1.59 -2.51 -0.29
N ILE A 239 2.80 -1.94 -0.41
CA ILE A 239 3.96 -2.38 0.37
C ILE A 239 3.65 -2.29 1.87
N VAL A 240 3.03 -1.20 2.33
CA VAL A 240 2.64 -1.04 3.74
C VAL A 240 1.55 -2.02 4.15
N LEU A 241 0.55 -2.27 3.29
CA LEU A 241 -0.57 -3.17 3.59
C LEU A 241 -0.13 -4.63 3.77
N PHE A 242 0.83 -5.09 2.98
CA PHE A 242 1.34 -6.46 3.03
C PHE A 242 2.58 -6.61 3.92
N ASP A 243 2.92 -5.60 4.70
CA ASP A 243 4.11 -5.62 5.54
C ASP A 243 3.82 -6.18 6.94
N GLU A 244 4.64 -7.12 7.39
CA GLU A 244 4.59 -7.69 8.74
C GLU A 244 5.75 -7.14 9.59
N LEU A 245 5.55 -6.94 10.90
CA LEU A 245 6.64 -6.55 11.80
C LEU A 245 7.45 -7.79 12.21
N THR A 246 8.68 -7.92 11.73
CA THR A 246 9.60 -9.00 12.10
C THR A 246 10.49 -8.66 13.30
N SER A 247 10.48 -7.40 13.74
CA SER A 247 11.16 -6.94 14.96
C SER A 247 10.49 -5.66 15.46
N VAL A 248 10.64 -5.35 16.74
CA VAL A 248 10.20 -4.08 17.31
C VAL A 248 11.27 -3.02 17.09
N PRO A 249 11.05 -1.99 16.23
CA PRO A 249 12.00 -0.90 16.11
C PRO A 249 12.06 -0.14 17.43
N LEU A 250 13.25 -0.05 18.05
CA LEU A 250 13.50 0.65 19.32
C LEU A 250 13.04 2.13 19.33
N VAL A 251 12.82 2.71 18.14
CA VAL A 251 12.19 4.04 18.00
C VAL A 251 10.78 4.08 18.58
N LEU A 252 10.01 2.98 18.53
CA LEU A 252 8.67 2.91 19.13
C LEU A 252 8.71 3.05 20.64
N ALA A 253 9.75 2.51 21.31
CA ALA A 253 9.93 2.69 22.75
C ALA A 253 10.14 4.17 23.12
N ARG A 254 10.74 4.97 22.21
CA ARG A 254 10.93 6.42 22.42
C ARG A 254 9.65 7.24 22.27
N LEU A 255 8.60 6.69 21.66
CA LEU A 255 7.31 7.37 21.55
C LEU A 255 6.54 7.40 22.88
N ALA A 256 7.02 6.67 23.89
CA ALA A 256 6.35 6.50 25.17
C ALA A 256 4.85 6.17 25.02
N PRO A 257 4.49 5.11 24.24
CA PRO A 257 3.10 4.79 24.01
C PRO A 257 2.39 4.36 25.29
N PHE A 258 1.14 4.78 25.45
CA PHE A 258 0.28 4.30 26.54
C PHE A 258 -0.20 2.86 26.29
N TYR A 259 -0.49 2.52 25.03
CA TYR A 259 -0.86 1.18 24.55
C TYR A 259 0.15 0.71 23.50
N LEU A 260 0.74 -0.47 23.66
CA LEU A 260 1.57 -1.11 22.64
C LEU A 260 1.05 -2.52 22.35
N TYR A 261 0.49 -2.72 21.15
CA TYR A 261 0.03 -4.03 20.69
C TYR A 261 0.87 -4.47 19.49
N LEU A 262 1.50 -5.63 19.64
CA LEU A 262 2.33 -6.32 18.65
C LEU A 262 1.74 -7.70 18.28
N THR A 263 0.56 -8.02 18.81
CA THR A 263 -0.16 -9.28 18.61
C THR A 263 -0.23 -9.70 17.14
N GLY A 264 -0.05 -11.00 16.87
CA GLY A 264 -0.19 -11.57 15.53
C GLY A 264 0.96 -11.31 14.55
N ASN A 265 2.08 -10.74 15.02
CA ASN A 265 3.27 -10.53 14.20
C ASN A 265 4.24 -11.73 14.31
N PRO A 266 5.01 -12.06 13.25
CA PRO A 266 5.88 -13.23 13.19
C PRO A 266 7.21 -13.04 13.97
N MET A 267 7.17 -12.42 15.15
CA MET A 267 8.35 -12.25 15.99
C MET A 267 8.47 -13.41 16.98
N SER A 268 9.70 -13.89 17.17
CA SER A 268 10.04 -14.91 18.16
C SER A 268 10.69 -14.34 19.43
N GLU A 269 11.13 -13.08 19.39
CA GLU A 269 11.84 -12.41 20.48
C GLU A 269 11.36 -10.95 20.63
N LEU A 270 11.41 -10.44 21.87
CA LEU A 270 11.05 -9.07 22.23
C LEU A 270 12.28 -8.33 22.79
N PRO A 271 12.49 -7.04 22.44
CA PRO A 271 13.52 -6.24 23.08
C PRO A 271 13.18 -6.00 24.56
N PRO A 272 14.15 -6.10 25.50
CA PRO A 272 13.90 -5.83 26.92
C PRO A 272 13.43 -4.39 27.18
N GLU A 273 13.80 -3.44 26.34
CA GLU A 273 13.48 -2.02 26.49
C GLU A 273 11.98 -1.73 26.47
N ILE A 274 11.16 -2.58 25.84
CA ILE A 274 9.71 -2.36 25.76
C ILE A 274 9.06 -2.43 27.14
N PHE A 275 9.61 -3.23 28.05
CA PHE A 275 9.10 -3.39 29.42
C PHE A 275 9.46 -2.20 30.31
N GLY A 276 10.39 -1.33 29.88
CA GLY A 276 10.83 -0.14 30.60
C GLY A 276 10.21 1.18 30.12
N ILE A 277 9.18 1.13 29.26
CA ILE A 277 8.50 2.34 28.77
C ILE A 277 7.65 2.93 29.89
N GLY A 278 8.06 4.09 30.41
CA GLY A 278 7.56 4.66 31.66
C GLY A 278 6.04 4.81 31.77
N ASP A 279 5.38 5.38 30.76
CA ASP A 279 3.94 5.67 30.80
C ASP A 279 3.06 4.58 30.13
N MET A 280 3.67 3.46 29.72
CA MET A 280 2.94 2.38 29.07
C MET A 280 2.13 1.59 30.09
N VAL A 281 0.84 1.42 29.82
CA VAL A 281 -0.10 0.71 30.72
C VAL A 281 -0.45 -0.67 30.17
N TYR A 282 -0.54 -0.80 28.85
CA TYR A 282 -0.94 -2.04 28.17
C TYR A 282 0.12 -2.48 27.17
N LEU A 283 0.54 -3.74 27.29
CA LEU A 283 1.39 -4.43 26.32
C LEU A 283 0.68 -5.68 25.81
N GLY A 284 0.46 -5.79 24.51
CA GLY A 284 -0.06 -7.00 23.87
C GLY A 284 0.97 -7.64 22.96
N VAL A 285 1.29 -8.91 23.21
CA VAL A 285 2.25 -9.73 22.45
C VAL A 285 1.71 -11.17 22.25
N GLY A 286 0.37 -11.30 22.20
CA GLY A 286 -0.31 -12.57 21.97
C GLY A 286 -0.29 -13.02 20.50
N ASP A 287 -0.62 -14.29 20.25
CA ASP A 287 -0.59 -14.88 18.89
C ASP A 287 0.76 -14.68 18.17
N MET A 288 1.86 -14.73 18.91
CA MET A 288 3.23 -14.59 18.41
C MET A 288 4.02 -15.87 18.69
N ASP A 289 5.06 -16.16 17.90
CA ASP A 289 5.93 -17.34 18.07
C ASP A 289 6.98 -17.16 19.17
N ILE A 290 6.57 -16.53 20.28
CA ILE A 290 7.42 -16.24 21.43
C ILE A 290 7.38 -17.43 22.39
N SER A 291 8.55 -17.92 22.76
CA SER A 291 8.73 -19.00 23.74
C SER A 291 9.15 -18.52 25.13
N GLN A 292 9.64 -17.27 25.23
CA GLN A 292 10.06 -16.66 26.49
C GLN A 292 10.04 -15.12 26.38
N LEU A 293 9.76 -14.45 27.49
CA LEU A 293 10.03 -13.02 27.63
C LEU A 293 11.55 -12.76 27.66
N PRO A 294 12.05 -11.53 27.41
CA PRO A 294 13.48 -11.25 27.47
C PRO A 294 14.04 -11.44 28.89
N PRO A 295 15.22 -12.08 29.06
CA PRO A 295 15.79 -12.34 30.38
C PRO A 295 16.36 -11.09 31.07
N ASN A 296 16.84 -10.11 30.30
CA ASN A 296 17.63 -8.98 30.80
C ASN A 296 16.83 -7.66 30.87
N VAL A 297 15.64 -7.68 31.49
CA VAL A 297 14.90 -6.44 31.76
C VAL A 297 15.48 -5.78 33.01
N THR A 298 16.10 -4.61 32.84
CA THR A 298 16.79 -3.89 33.94
C THR A 298 15.95 -2.80 34.57
N ASN A 299 14.91 -2.34 33.88
CA ASN A 299 14.00 -1.30 34.36
C ASN A 299 12.58 -1.69 33.96
N VAL A 300 11.77 -2.05 34.94
CA VAL A 300 10.36 -2.43 34.74
C VAL A 300 9.51 -1.18 34.90
N SER A 301 8.68 -0.88 33.89
CA SER A 301 7.82 0.29 33.88
C SER A 301 6.85 0.27 35.06
N PRO A 302 6.78 1.32 35.90
CA PRO A 302 5.89 1.36 37.05
C PRO A 302 4.41 1.45 36.67
N SER A 303 4.10 1.87 35.44
CA SER A 303 2.72 2.04 34.96
C SER A 303 2.19 0.81 34.23
N LEU A 304 3.05 -0.12 33.82
CA LEU A 304 2.64 -1.31 33.08
C LEU A 304 1.77 -2.21 33.96
N SER A 305 0.47 -2.30 33.64
CA SER A 305 -0.52 -2.98 34.47
C SER A 305 -1.17 -4.18 33.78
N VAL A 306 -1.15 -4.25 32.46
CA VAL A 306 -1.71 -5.38 31.72
C VAL A 306 -0.72 -5.85 30.65
N VAL A 307 -0.35 -7.12 30.71
CA VAL A 307 0.44 -7.79 29.68
C VAL A 307 -0.35 -8.95 29.09
N VAL A 308 -0.61 -8.90 27.79
CA VAL A 308 -1.38 -9.91 27.06
C VAL A 308 -0.40 -10.78 26.27
N ILE A 309 -0.35 -12.07 26.59
CA ILE A 309 0.58 -13.07 26.05
C ILE A 309 -0.15 -14.35 25.63
N ASP A 310 -1.43 -14.24 25.33
CA ASP A 310 -2.28 -15.37 24.95
C ASP A 310 -1.81 -16.04 23.66
N ASN A 311 -2.08 -17.34 23.53
CA ASN A 311 -1.67 -18.18 22.40
C ASN A 311 -0.17 -18.10 22.07
N THR A 312 0.70 -18.05 23.09
CA THR A 312 2.16 -18.07 22.93
C THR A 312 2.78 -19.38 23.43
N ASN A 313 4.02 -19.66 23.05
CA ASN A 313 4.78 -20.82 23.53
C ASN A 313 5.48 -20.56 24.88
N ILE A 314 5.10 -19.50 25.60
CA ILE A 314 5.69 -19.14 26.90
C ILE A 314 5.30 -20.18 27.93
N SER A 315 6.31 -20.84 28.53
CA SER A 315 6.14 -21.90 29.53
C SER A 315 6.62 -21.52 30.94
N PHE A 316 7.37 -20.43 31.09
CA PHE A 316 7.88 -19.93 32.35
C PHE A 316 8.08 -18.41 32.31
N PHE A 317 8.28 -17.80 33.48
CA PHE A 317 8.58 -16.37 33.63
C PHE A 317 9.93 -16.15 34.30
N TRP A 318 10.62 -15.08 33.92
CA TRP A 318 11.87 -14.64 34.56
C TRP A 318 11.60 -13.90 35.87
N SER A 319 12.61 -13.84 36.74
CA SER A 319 12.54 -13.23 38.08
C SER A 319 12.09 -11.78 38.08
N TRP A 320 12.45 -10.97 37.07
CA TRP A 320 12.01 -9.58 36.97
C TRP A 320 10.49 -9.43 36.84
N VAL A 321 9.76 -10.47 36.40
CA VAL A 321 8.29 -10.45 36.33
C VAL A 321 7.68 -10.34 37.73
N ASP A 322 8.40 -10.75 38.78
CA ASP A 322 7.97 -10.59 40.17
C ASP A 322 7.78 -9.10 40.52
N GLU A 323 8.53 -8.16 39.90
CA GLU A 323 8.35 -6.72 40.07
C GLU A 323 7.06 -6.17 39.42
N LEU A 324 6.53 -6.87 38.41
CA LEU A 324 5.26 -6.54 37.78
C LEU A 324 4.08 -7.02 38.63
N VAL A 325 4.07 -8.32 38.94
CA VAL A 325 2.92 -8.98 39.56
C VAL A 325 2.90 -8.84 41.08
N GLY A 326 4.06 -8.57 41.70
CA GLY A 326 4.22 -8.43 43.15
C GLY A 326 3.99 -7.02 43.71
N ARG A 327 3.42 -6.09 42.92
CA ARG A 327 3.19 -4.70 43.40
C ARG A 327 2.10 -4.65 44.46
N ALA A 328 2.34 -3.82 45.48
CA ALA A 328 1.38 -3.63 46.57
C ALA A 328 0.12 -2.84 46.14
N VAL A 329 0.24 -1.99 45.12
CA VAL A 329 -0.85 -1.19 44.54
C VAL A 329 -0.91 -1.52 43.06
N ASP A 330 -2.09 -1.93 42.59
CA ASP A 330 -2.37 -2.31 41.20
C ASP A 330 -1.33 -3.29 40.60
N PRO A 331 -1.23 -4.53 41.15
CA PRO A 331 -0.37 -5.57 40.57
C PRO A 331 -0.70 -5.81 39.11
N ALA A 332 0.34 -5.97 38.29
CA ALA A 332 0.14 -6.21 36.88
C ALA A 332 -0.55 -7.56 36.66
N VAL A 333 -1.48 -7.57 35.72
CA VAL A 333 -2.22 -8.77 35.31
C VAL A 333 -1.62 -9.32 34.02
N LEU A 334 -1.32 -10.62 34.03
CA LEU A 334 -0.88 -11.37 32.86
C LEU A 334 -2.08 -12.11 32.26
N LEU A 335 -2.46 -11.78 31.03
CA LEU A 335 -3.50 -12.50 30.29
C LEU A 335 -2.81 -13.53 29.39
N ALA A 336 -2.90 -14.81 29.73
CA ALA A 336 -2.02 -15.85 29.19
C ALA A 336 -2.79 -17.09 28.70
N GLY A 337 -4.08 -16.96 28.38
CA GLY A 337 -4.87 -18.08 27.87
C GLY A 337 -4.25 -18.70 26.61
N GLY A 338 -4.31 -20.02 26.49
CA GLY A 338 -3.68 -20.74 25.36
C GLY A 338 -2.14 -20.77 25.38
N SER A 339 -1.48 -20.20 26.39
CA SER A 339 -0.02 -20.32 26.53
C SER A 339 0.41 -21.68 27.09
N SER A 340 1.63 -22.12 26.78
CA SER A 340 2.21 -23.35 27.36
C SER A 340 2.28 -23.31 28.89
N TYR A 341 2.45 -22.14 29.51
CA TYR A 341 2.41 -21.95 30.96
C TYR A 341 1.04 -22.32 31.52
N CYS A 342 -0.03 -21.82 30.91
CA CYS A 342 -1.39 -22.12 31.34
C CYS A 342 -1.80 -23.58 31.04
N GLU A 343 -1.27 -24.19 29.98
CA GLU A 343 -1.43 -25.62 29.73
C GLU A 343 -0.72 -26.47 30.79
N ASN A 344 0.52 -26.13 31.12
CA ASN A 344 1.30 -26.80 32.16
C ASN A 344 0.63 -26.68 33.54
N LEU A 345 0.08 -25.50 33.86
CA LEU A 345 -0.67 -25.29 35.09
C LEU A 345 -1.92 -26.18 35.16
N LYS A 346 -2.64 -26.37 34.04
CA LYS A 346 -3.80 -27.27 33.94
C LYS A 346 -3.40 -28.75 34.07
N GLN A 347 -2.25 -29.13 33.50
CA GLN A 347 -1.75 -30.51 33.52
C GLN A 347 -0.93 -30.85 34.78
N ASN A 348 -0.69 -29.85 35.65
CA ASN A 348 0.17 -29.95 36.82
C ASN A 348 1.61 -30.42 36.49
N THR A 349 2.10 -30.06 35.30
CA THR A 349 3.45 -30.34 34.82
C THR A 349 4.35 -29.15 35.09
N THR A 350 5.46 -29.37 35.78
CA THR A 350 6.49 -28.34 36.03
C THR A 350 7.72 -28.63 35.18
N PRO A 351 7.97 -27.86 34.10
CA PRO A 351 9.20 -28.00 33.33
C PRO A 351 10.44 -27.67 34.17
N SER A 352 11.62 -28.07 33.69
CA SER A 352 12.89 -27.60 34.27
C SER A 352 13.07 -26.12 33.97
N PHE A 353 13.24 -25.31 35.02
CA PHE A 353 13.36 -23.86 34.91
C PHE A 353 14.83 -23.39 34.91
N PRO A 354 15.16 -22.31 34.20
CA PRO A 354 16.48 -21.68 34.27
C PRO A 354 16.68 -20.96 35.61
N PRO A 355 17.92 -20.76 36.10
CA PRO A 355 18.20 -20.34 37.49
C PRO A 355 17.64 -18.97 37.94
N GLN A 356 17.12 -18.14 37.04
CA GLN A 356 16.56 -16.81 37.33
C GLN A 356 15.05 -16.73 37.04
N TYR A 357 14.30 -17.77 37.42
CA TYR A 357 12.85 -17.82 37.21
C TYR A 357 12.06 -17.02 38.27
N SER A 358 10.82 -16.67 37.93
CA SER A 358 9.87 -15.99 38.83
C SER A 358 9.49 -16.86 40.01
N THR A 359 9.78 -16.38 41.22
CA THR A 359 9.46 -17.12 42.45
C THR A 359 7.98 -17.06 42.79
N LEU A 360 7.32 -15.97 42.39
CA LEU A 360 5.88 -15.80 42.58
C LEU A 360 5.07 -16.67 41.63
N LEU A 361 5.45 -16.76 40.36
CA LEU A 361 4.66 -17.44 39.33
C LEU A 361 5.01 -18.93 39.17
N MET A 362 6.26 -19.31 39.41
CA MET A 362 6.69 -20.70 39.17
C MET A 362 6.57 -21.60 40.41
N ASN A 363 6.22 -21.05 41.58
CA ASN A 363 6.04 -21.82 42.81
C ASN A 363 4.56 -22.17 43.06
N SER A 364 4.24 -23.46 43.17
CA SER A 364 2.87 -23.96 43.26
C SER A 364 2.19 -23.76 44.62
N SER A 365 2.89 -23.24 45.63
CA SER A 365 2.38 -23.10 47.00
C SER A 365 1.68 -21.77 47.31
N GLU A 366 1.81 -20.76 46.46
CA GLU A 366 1.26 -19.42 46.67
C GLU A 366 0.23 -19.08 45.58
N ALA A 367 -0.59 -18.05 45.83
CA ALA A 367 -1.78 -17.71 45.05
C ALA A 367 -1.49 -17.21 43.61
N ASN A 368 -0.93 -18.08 42.77
CA ASN A 368 -0.85 -17.94 41.31
C ASN A 368 -2.14 -17.53 40.59
N PRO A 369 -3.37 -17.92 41.03
CA PRO A 369 -4.57 -17.71 40.20
C PRO A 369 -5.05 -16.26 40.08
N GLN A 370 -4.55 -15.32 40.89
CA GLN A 370 -5.11 -13.96 40.92
C GLN A 370 -4.47 -12.98 39.92
N VAL A 371 -3.18 -13.16 39.59
CA VAL A 371 -2.43 -12.26 38.71
C VAL A 371 -2.24 -12.81 37.29
N VAL A 372 -2.35 -14.14 37.10
CA VAL A 372 -2.34 -14.76 35.77
C VAL A 372 -3.73 -15.27 35.41
N ASN A 373 -4.31 -14.70 34.36
CA ASN A 373 -5.59 -15.15 33.82
C ASN A 373 -5.37 -16.12 32.65
N CYS A 374 -5.54 -17.41 32.92
CA CYS A 374 -5.46 -18.48 31.92
C CYS A 374 -6.75 -18.74 31.14
N ASN A 375 -7.84 -18.04 31.48
CA ASN A 375 -9.13 -18.16 30.80
C ASN A 375 -9.35 -17.07 29.75
N TYR A 376 -8.61 -15.96 29.86
CA TYR A 376 -8.65 -14.90 28.86
C TYR A 376 -7.79 -15.28 27.66
N ILE A 377 -8.45 -15.43 26.52
CA ILE A 377 -7.84 -15.44 25.20
C ILE A 377 -8.43 -14.20 24.51
N SER A 378 -7.57 -13.36 23.94
CA SER A 378 -8.01 -12.21 23.16
C SER A 378 -8.80 -12.73 21.97
N ASP A 379 -10.02 -12.23 21.75
CA ASP A 379 -10.88 -12.63 20.62
C ASP A 379 -10.38 -12.03 19.27
N GLY A 380 -9.08 -11.84 19.10
CA GLY A 380 -8.43 -11.20 17.95
C GLY A 380 -7.67 -9.92 18.30
N PRO A 381 -7.26 -9.13 17.29
CA PRO A 381 -6.55 -7.87 17.53
C PRO A 381 -7.41 -6.91 18.36
N TYR A 382 -6.77 -6.00 19.11
CA TYR A 382 -7.49 -4.97 19.90
C TYR A 382 -8.42 -4.10 19.04
N TYR A 383 -8.10 -4.01 17.74
CA TYR A 383 -9.03 -3.52 16.74
C TYR A 383 -10.22 -4.50 16.62
N PRO A 384 -11.46 -4.09 16.93
CA PRO A 384 -12.62 -4.97 17.02
C PRO A 384 -13.10 -5.38 15.61
N LEU A 385 -12.28 -6.18 14.91
CA LEU A 385 -12.55 -6.70 13.57
C LEU A 385 -13.91 -7.41 13.55
N HIS A 386 -14.28 -8.13 14.60
CA HIS A 386 -15.58 -8.78 14.70
C HIS A 386 -16.76 -7.80 14.65
N PHE A 387 -16.64 -6.63 15.28
CA PHE A 387 -17.66 -5.58 15.21
C PHE A 387 -17.78 -5.05 13.78
N ASP A 388 -16.65 -4.77 13.15
CA ASP A 388 -16.59 -4.30 11.78
C ASP A 388 -17.08 -5.31 10.75
N ASP A 389 -16.69 -6.58 10.90
CA ASP A 389 -17.13 -7.70 10.08
C ASP A 389 -18.65 -7.86 10.18
N SER A 390 -19.21 -7.71 11.39
CA SER A 390 -20.67 -7.73 11.59
C SER A 390 -21.38 -6.58 10.89
N ILE A 391 -20.82 -5.37 10.91
CA ILE A 391 -21.37 -4.19 10.22
C ILE A 391 -21.25 -4.32 8.70
N ASN A 392 -20.16 -4.93 8.22
CA ASN A 392 -19.89 -5.10 6.80
C ASN A 392 -20.45 -6.41 6.23
N ALA A 393 -21.14 -7.21 7.04
CA ALA A 393 -21.65 -8.54 6.68
C ALA A 393 -20.56 -9.47 6.11
N ILE A 394 -19.34 -9.34 6.63
CA ILE A 394 -18.22 -10.21 6.33
C ILE A 394 -18.31 -11.38 7.31
N SER A 395 -18.51 -12.60 6.81
CA SER A 395 -18.45 -13.79 7.65
C SER A 395 -17.01 -14.27 7.79
N THR A 396 -16.63 -14.68 9.00
CA THR A 396 -15.36 -15.40 9.20
C THR A 396 -15.38 -16.66 8.32
N PRO A 397 -14.36 -16.88 7.47
CA PRO A 397 -14.26 -18.13 6.73
C PRO A 397 -14.19 -19.30 7.72
N PRO A 398 -14.78 -20.47 7.39
CA PRO A 398 -14.71 -21.63 8.26
C PRO A 398 -13.23 -21.96 8.55
N PRO A 399 -12.90 -22.35 9.79
CA PRO A 399 -11.51 -22.62 10.17
C PRO A 399 -10.90 -23.66 9.22
N LEU A 400 -9.69 -23.37 8.72
CA LEU A 400 -8.88 -24.34 7.99
C LEU A 400 -8.77 -25.57 8.88
N LYS A 401 -9.35 -26.70 8.43
CA LYS A 401 -9.24 -27.97 9.14
C LYS A 401 -7.76 -28.22 9.41
N ALA A 402 -7.36 -28.16 10.68
CA ALA A 402 -6.03 -28.54 11.11
C ALA A 402 -5.71 -29.89 10.47
N ARG A 403 -4.62 -29.93 9.70
CA ARG A 403 -4.12 -31.16 9.08
C ARG A 403 -3.84 -32.10 10.25
N ARG A 404 -4.75 -33.04 10.53
CA ARG A 404 -4.52 -34.12 11.48
C ARG A 404 -3.20 -34.75 11.07
N GLN A 405 -2.16 -34.53 11.86
CA GLN A 405 -1.04 -35.44 11.87
C GLN A 405 -1.64 -36.78 12.28
N GLN A 406 -1.86 -37.65 11.29
CA GLN A 406 -2.10 -39.05 11.55
C GLN A 406 -0.83 -39.58 12.19
N SER A 407 -0.84 -39.69 13.52
CA SER A 407 0.07 -40.56 14.24
C SER A 407 -0.22 -41.98 13.77
N SER A 408 0.63 -42.52 12.90
CA SER A 408 0.70 -43.95 12.64
C SER A 408 1.18 -44.64 13.91
N THR A 409 0.28 -45.42 14.51
CA THR A 409 0.60 -46.51 15.44
C THR A 409 1.46 -47.57 14.76
#